data_AF-A0A241V2M3-F1
#
_entry.id   AF-A0A241V2M3-F1
#
_cell.length_a   1.000
_cell.length_b   1.000
_cell.length_c   1.000
_cell.angle_alpha   90.00
_cell.angle_beta   90.00
_cell.angle_gamma   90.00
#
_symmetry.space_group_name_H-M   'P 1'
#
loop_
_entity.id
_entity.type
_entity.pdbx_description
1 polymer ?
#
loop_
_entity_poly.entity_id
_entity_poly.type
_entity_poly.pdbx_seq_one_letter_code
_entity_poly.pdbx_strand_id
1 'polypeptide(L)'
;MGEFKKVSNVLLESNGIYFIECPGCKTLHPFHVDPKHKIRWDFNGDLEKPTFSPSLMVNQGHPSQCHSFVTDGKIQFLSDCHHGLAGQTVDLPDVEEF
;
A
#
# COMPACT_ATOMS: atom_id res chain seq x y z
N MET A 1 4.93 -6.54 19.73
CA MET A 1 4.42 -5.68 18.65
C MET A 1 5.58 -4.86 18.14
N GLY A 2 5.86 -4.85 16.84
CA GLY A 2 6.77 -3.85 16.30
C GLY A 2 6.14 -2.47 16.43
N GLU A 3 6.95 -1.47 16.76
CA GLU A 3 6.55 -0.07 16.68
C GLU A 3 6.33 0.27 15.20
N PHE A 4 5.28 1.04 14.89
CA PHE A 4 5.13 1.63 13.57
C PHE A 4 6.00 2.88 13.52
N LYS A 5 6.88 2.98 12.53
CA LYS A 5 7.72 4.15 12.32
C LYS A 5 7.27 4.88 11.07
N LYS A 6 6.96 6.16 11.17
CA LYS A 6 6.81 7.03 9.99
C LYS A 6 8.18 7.23 9.35
N VAL A 7 8.33 6.80 8.09
CA VAL A 7 9.59 6.86 7.34
C VAL A 7 9.56 7.88 6.20
N SER A 8 8.37 8.31 5.80
CA SER A 8 8.11 9.44 4.89
C SER A 8 6.72 10.01 5.14
N ASN A 9 6.31 11.00 4.34
CA ASN A 9 4.95 11.50 4.36
C ASN A 9 3.92 10.44 3.99
N VAL A 10 4.27 9.45 3.15
CA VAL A 10 3.32 8.47 2.58
C VAL A 10 3.56 7.02 3.04
N LEU A 11 4.58 6.77 3.86
CA LEU A 11 4.93 5.42 4.33
C LEU A 11 5.14 5.33 5.84
N LEU A 12 4.60 4.25 6.40
CA LEU A 12 5.04 3.70 7.68
C LEU A 12 5.87 2.43 7.43
N GLU A 13 6.73 2.09 8.37
CA GLU A 13 7.52 0.87 8.37
C GLU A 13 7.36 0.14 9.71
N SER A 14 7.24 -1.19 9.66
CA SER A 14 7.37 -2.04 10.83
C SER A 14 7.89 -3.43 10.46
N ASN A 15 9.04 -3.82 11.01
CA ASN A 15 9.66 -5.14 10.83
C ASN A 15 9.89 -5.58 9.37
N GLY A 16 10.28 -4.67 8.48
CA GLY A 16 10.50 -4.95 7.06
C GLY A 16 9.21 -4.99 6.23
N ILE A 17 8.14 -4.41 6.77
CA ILE A 17 6.85 -4.22 6.09
C ILE A 17 6.61 -2.74 5.97
N TYR A 18 6.37 -2.27 4.75
CA TYR A 18 5.93 -0.91 4.49
C TYR A 18 4.41 -0.85 4.46
N PHE A 19 3.84 0.25 4.93
CA PHE A 19 2.41 0.47 4.93
C PHE A 19 2.09 1.81 4.27
N ILE A 20 1.14 1.79 3.35
CA ILE A 20 0.49 3.00 2.84
C ILE A 20 -0.88 3.12 3.47
N GLU A 21 -1.39 4.34 3.59
CA GLU A 21 -2.81 4.55 3.82
C GLU A 21 -3.58 4.46 2.50
N CYS A 22 -4.58 3.58 2.44
CA CYS A 22 -5.44 3.46 1.27
C CYS A 22 -6.62 4.44 1.38
N PRO A 23 -6.74 5.47 0.52
CA PRO A 23 -7.85 6.43 0.59
C PRO A 23 -9.22 5.82 0.26
N GLY A 24 -9.24 4.66 -0.42
CA GLY A 24 -10.45 3.92 -0.73
C GLY A 24 -10.97 3.08 0.45
N CYS A 25 -10.09 2.30 1.07
CA CYS A 25 -10.42 1.43 2.20
C CYS A 25 -10.43 2.16 3.55
N LYS A 26 -9.71 3.29 3.65
CA LYS A 26 -9.44 4.03 4.89
C LYS A 26 -8.73 3.19 5.95
N THR A 27 -7.79 2.35 5.50
CA THR A 27 -7.01 1.44 6.32
C THR A 27 -5.60 1.31 5.74
N LEU A 28 -4.65 0.87 6.57
CA LEU A 28 -3.28 0.59 6.14
C LEU A 28 -3.21 -0.66 5.25
N HIS A 29 -2.46 -0.56 4.16
CA HIS A 29 -2.19 -1.63 3.21
C HIS A 29 -0.72 -2.05 3.29
N PRO A 30 -0.41 -3.33 3.62
CA PRO A 30 0.95 -3.80 3.83
C PRO A 30 1.66 -4.21 2.53
N PHE A 31 2.94 -3.88 2.44
CA PHE A 31 3.89 -4.33 1.43
C PHE A 31 5.09 -5.00 2.11
N HIS A 32 5.15 -6.32 2.06
CA HIS A 32 6.30 -7.06 2.56
C HIS A 32 7.45 -6.96 1.57
N VAL A 33 8.61 -6.48 2.00
CA VAL A 33 9.81 -6.39 1.14
C VAL A 33 11.00 -7.20 1.68
N ASP A 34 10.95 -7.60 2.96
CA ASP A 34 11.99 -8.41 3.57
C ASP A 34 11.99 -9.85 2.97
N PRO A 35 13.16 -10.40 2.59
CA PRO A 35 13.30 -11.75 2.04
C PRO A 35 12.71 -12.87 2.92
N LYS A 36 12.49 -12.64 4.22
CA LYS A 36 11.88 -13.61 5.13
C LYS A 36 10.41 -13.91 4.80
N HIS A 37 9.73 -13.04 4.05
CA HIS A 37 8.31 -13.20 3.69
C HIS A 37 8.15 -13.99 2.39
N LYS A 38 7.20 -14.93 2.37
CA LYS A 38 6.89 -15.75 1.19
C LYS A 38 6.27 -14.93 0.05
N ILE A 39 5.28 -14.11 0.38
CA ILE A 39 4.67 -13.15 -0.54
C ILE A 39 5.36 -11.82 -0.29
N ARG A 40 6.00 -11.29 -1.33
CA ARG A 40 6.83 -10.10 -1.26
C ARG A 40 6.67 -9.25 -2.51
N TRP A 41 6.91 -7.96 -2.34
CA TRP A 41 6.96 -6.99 -3.41
C TRP A 41 8.40 -6.54 -3.61
N ASP A 42 8.77 -6.35 -4.87
CA ASP A 42 9.92 -5.54 -5.22
C ASP A 42 9.61 -4.10 -4.88
N PHE A 43 10.58 -3.41 -4.27
CA PHE A 43 10.48 -2.02 -3.88
C PHE A 43 11.64 -1.24 -4.50
N ASN A 44 11.33 -0.10 -5.11
CA ASN A 44 12.35 0.78 -5.72
C ASN A 44 13.26 1.48 -4.70
N GLY A 45 12.93 1.45 -3.41
CA GLY A 45 13.69 2.08 -2.34
C GLY A 45 13.38 3.57 -2.13
N ASP A 46 12.49 4.16 -2.91
CA ASP A 46 12.11 5.56 -2.78
C ASP A 46 11.00 5.70 -1.73
N LEU A 47 11.27 6.42 -0.65
CA LEU A 47 10.32 6.59 0.45
C LEU A 47 9.27 7.67 0.17
N GLU A 48 9.56 8.65 -0.69
CA GLU A 48 8.64 9.74 -1.02
C GLU A 48 7.77 9.39 -2.22
N LYS A 49 8.33 8.66 -3.19
CA LYS A 49 7.67 8.21 -4.41
C LYS A 49 7.77 6.70 -4.58
N PRO A 50 7.19 5.92 -3.64
CA PRO A 50 7.34 4.48 -3.65
C PRO A 50 6.75 3.86 -4.91
N THR A 51 7.42 2.80 -5.35
CA THR A 51 6.90 1.88 -6.35
C THR A 51 7.04 0.46 -5.83
N PHE A 52 5.93 -0.26 -5.78
CA PHE A 52 5.87 -1.66 -5.38
C PHE A 52 5.37 -2.52 -6.54
N SER A 53 6.01 -3.66 -6.77
CA SER A 53 5.62 -4.62 -7.81
C SER A 53 5.60 -6.04 -7.26
N PRO A 54 4.59 -6.87 -7.56
CA PRO A 54 3.45 -6.63 -8.46
C PRO A 54 2.32 -5.80 -7.80
N SER A 55 1.07 -5.90 -8.28
CA SER A 55 -0.09 -5.30 -7.60
C SER A 55 -0.30 -5.88 -6.20
N LEU A 56 -1.03 -5.14 -5.37
CA LEU A 56 -1.51 -5.58 -4.06
C LEU A 56 -3.00 -5.92 -4.15
N MET A 57 -3.33 -7.16 -3.79
CA MET A 57 -4.69 -7.65 -3.60
C MET A 57 -5.00 -7.76 -2.10
N VAL A 58 -6.07 -7.10 -1.66
CA VAL A 58 -6.57 -7.11 -0.28
C VAL A 58 -7.99 -7.64 -0.28
N ASN A 59 -8.27 -8.59 0.62
CA ASN A 59 -9.60 -9.19 0.82
C ASN A 59 -10.26 -9.74 -0.46
N GLN A 60 -9.53 -10.55 -1.24
CA GLN A 60 -10.05 -11.14 -2.48
C GLN A 60 -11.38 -11.90 -2.22
N GLY A 61 -12.40 -11.60 -3.02
CA GLY A 61 -13.75 -12.16 -2.93
C GLY A 61 -14.65 -11.54 -1.86
N HIS A 62 -14.17 -10.56 -1.09
CA HIS A 62 -14.94 -9.91 -0.03
C HIS A 62 -15.57 -8.58 -0.52
N PRO A 63 -16.66 -8.08 0.10
CA PRO A 63 -17.20 -6.75 -0.18
C PRO A 63 -16.21 -5.59 0.01
N SER A 64 -15.12 -5.80 0.76
CA SER A 64 -14.03 -4.83 0.94
C SER A 64 -12.79 -5.15 0.09
N GLN A 65 -12.96 -5.89 -1.02
CA GLN A 65 -11.87 -6.16 -1.96
C GLN A 65 -11.25 -4.86 -2.47
N CYS A 66 -9.93 -4.78 -2.40
CA CYS A 66 -9.15 -3.72 -3.02
C CYS A 66 -7.99 -4.34 -3.80
N HIS A 67 -7.82 -3.90 -5.03
CA HIS A 67 -6.76 -4.33 -5.91
C HIS A 67 -6.09 -3.11 -6.52
N SER A 68 -4.79 -2.94 -6.27
CA SER A 68 -4.10 -1.70 -6.63
C SER A 68 -2.66 -1.90 -7.06
N PHE A 69 -2.15 -1.00 -7.90
CA PHE A 69 -0.73 -0.77 -8.10
C PHE A 69 -0.29 0.48 -7.34
N VAL A 70 0.95 0.49 -6.87
CA VAL A 70 1.59 1.67 -6.30
C VAL A 70 2.83 1.98 -7.12
N THR A 71 2.87 3.17 -7.73
CA THR A 71 3.94 3.58 -8.64
C THR A 71 4.12 5.09 -8.58
N ASP A 72 5.37 5.55 -8.47
CA ASP A 72 5.74 6.97 -8.43
C ASP A 72 4.93 7.79 -7.40
N GLY A 73 4.68 7.21 -6.21
CA GLY A 73 3.94 7.88 -5.14
C GLY A 73 2.42 7.99 -5.38
N LYS A 74 1.88 7.25 -6.36
CA LYS A 74 0.46 7.20 -6.67
C LYS A 74 -0.10 5.81 -6.45
N ILE A 75 -1.37 5.73 -6.10
CA ILE A 75 -2.13 4.48 -6.04
C ILE A 75 -3.12 4.42 -7.22
N GLN A 76 -2.94 3.40 -8.06
CA GLN A 76 -3.87 3.07 -9.15
C GLN A 76 -4.76 1.92 -8.70
N PHE A 77 -6.05 2.18 -8.54
CA PHE A 77 -7.05 1.16 -8.23
C PHE A 77 -7.53 0.46 -9.51
N LEU A 78 -7.56 -0.86 -9.49
CA LEU A 78 -8.05 -1.66 -10.60
C LEU A 78 -9.58 -1.77 -10.57
N SER A 79 -10.17 -2.21 -11.68
CA SER A 79 -11.62 -2.22 -11.87
C SER A 79 -12.35 -3.22 -10.98
N ASP A 80 -11.63 -4.18 -10.39
CA ASP A 80 -12.13 -5.17 -9.44
C ASP A 80 -12.06 -4.70 -7.98
N CYS A 81 -11.75 -3.44 -7.70
CA CYS A 81 -11.99 -2.83 -6.40
C CYS A 81 -13.50 -2.71 -6.11
N HIS A 82 -13.90 -2.93 -4.85
CA HIS A 82 -15.29 -2.81 -4.41
C HIS A 82 -15.60 -1.50 -3.66
N HIS A 83 -14.62 -0.61 -3.51
CA HIS A 83 -14.83 0.75 -2.98
C HIS A 83 -14.94 1.78 -4.11
N GLY A 84 -15.45 2.98 -3.78
CA GLY A 84 -15.82 4.01 -4.77
C GLY A 84 -14.67 4.64 -5.58
N LEU A 85 -13.42 4.22 -5.38
CA LEU A 85 -12.25 4.65 -6.15
C LEU A 85 -11.83 3.64 -7.23
N ALA A 86 -12.60 2.58 -7.46
CA ALA A 86 -12.31 1.58 -8.50
C ALA A 86 -12.06 2.24 -9.86
N GLY A 87 -10.98 1.82 -10.54
CA GLY A 87 -10.57 2.37 -11.83
C GLY A 87 -9.93 3.77 -11.80
N GLN A 88 -9.73 4.36 -10.62
CA GLN A 88 -9.12 5.68 -10.47
C GLN A 88 -7.65 5.58 -10.06
N THR A 89 -6.88 6.62 -10.39
CA THR A 89 -5.51 6.81 -9.89
C THR A 89 -5.48 8.11 -9.11
N VAL A 90 -4.97 8.06 -7.89
CA VAL A 90 -4.85 9.22 -7.00
C VAL A 90 -3.45 9.25 -6.37
N ASP A 91 -3.05 10.40 -5.86
CA ASP A 91 -1.84 10.50 -5.04
C ASP A 91 -1.99 9.69 -3.75
N LEU A 92 -0.89 9.11 -3.27
CA LEU A 92 -0.88 8.53 -1.93
C LEU A 92 -1.13 9.65 -0.91
N PRO A 93 -2.09 9.46 0.02
CA PRO A 93 -2.31 10.43 1.08
C PRO A 93 -1.14 10.39 2.08
N ASP A 94 -0.98 11.48 2.81
CA ASP A 94 -0.07 11.51 3.94
C ASP A 94 -0.54 10.52 5.01
N VAL A 95 0.39 9.73 5.57
CA VAL A 95 0.09 8.84 6.68
C VAL A 95 0.01 9.63 7.99
N GLU A 96 -1.02 9.34 8.77
CA GLU A 96 -1.15 9.84 10.13
C GLU A 96 -0.05 9.26 11.04
N GLU A 97 0.36 10.02 12.06
CA GLU A 97 1.27 9.53 13.09
C GLU A 97 0.47 8.69 14.11
N PHE A 98 0.98 7.50 14.47
CA PHE A 98 0.33 6.54 15.38
C PHE A 98 1.05 6.44 16.72
#